data_AF-A0A355S6E7-F1
#
_entry.id   AF-A0A355S6E7-F1
#
_cell.length_a   1.000
_cell.length_b   1.000
_cell.length_c   1.000
_cell.angle_alpha   90.00
_cell.angle_beta   90.00
_cell.angle_gamma   90.00
#
_symmetry.space_group_name_H-M   'P 1'
#
loop_
_entity.id
_entity.type
_entity.pdbx_description
1 polymer ?
#
loop_
_entity_poly.entity_id
_entity_poly.type
_entity_poly.pdbx_seq_one_letter_code
_entity_poly.pdbx_strand_id
1 'polypeptide(L)'
;DYSIDVYDEGMPSREIGPIVFTFDRTKIELKPTQWRSGTATSKNHAETLTITDPVLSRDFFSRIKAGRWLTVSYKGGDATFSLRGATGSLSAIETHRRNRKQ
;
A
#
# COMPACT_ATOMS: atom_id res chain seq x y z
N ASP A 1 -14.61 -0.82 2.05
CA ASP A 1 -13.37 -0.11 1.68
C ASP A 1 -12.16 -0.70 2.34
N TYR A 2 -11.11 -0.89 1.55
CA TYR A 2 -9.77 -1.17 2.02
C TYR A 2 -8.92 0.05 1.65
N SER A 3 -8.26 0.67 2.62
CA SER A 3 -7.18 1.62 2.37
C SER A 3 -5.86 0.88 2.49
N ILE A 4 -4.90 1.24 1.65
CA ILE A 4 -3.53 0.77 1.75
C ILE A 4 -2.68 2.01 1.99
N ASP A 5 -1.95 2.00 3.10
CA ASP A 5 -1.07 3.07 3.51
C ASP A 5 0.38 2.56 3.47
N VAL A 6 1.19 3.16 2.60
CA VAL A 6 2.63 2.85 2.49
C VAL A 6 3.39 3.83 3.36
N TYR A 7 4.21 3.33 4.28
CA TYR A 7 5.05 4.14 5.15
C TYR A 7 6.51 3.98 4.73
N ASP A 8 7.15 5.08 4.35
CA ASP A 8 8.57 5.12 4.01
C ASP A 8 9.17 6.49 4.36
N GLU A 9 10.27 6.51 5.12
CA GLU A 9 10.90 7.75 5.60
C GLU A 9 11.56 8.55 4.47
N GLY A 10 11.88 7.91 3.34
CA GLY A 10 12.44 8.55 2.15
C GLY A 10 11.40 9.12 1.18
N MET A 11 10.11 8.93 1.45
CA MET A 11 9.04 9.36 0.54
C MET A 11 8.86 10.89 0.63
N PRO A 12 8.81 11.62 -0.52
CA PRO A 12 8.69 13.08 -0.53
C PRO A 12 7.25 13.60 -0.41
N SER A 13 7.05 14.66 0.39
CA SER A 13 5.70 15.16 0.81
C SER A 13 4.90 15.81 -0.28
N ARG A 14 5.59 16.19 -1.34
CA ARG A 14 5.04 16.90 -2.49
C ARG A 14 5.70 16.33 -3.72
N GLU A 15 4.91 16.18 -4.78
CA GLU A 15 5.38 15.70 -6.08
C GLU A 15 5.97 14.27 -6.08
N ILE A 16 5.19 13.31 -5.60
CA ILE A 16 5.56 11.88 -5.57
C ILE A 16 5.88 11.32 -6.98
N GLY A 17 5.51 12.05 -8.04
CA GLY A 17 5.70 11.63 -9.43
C GLY A 17 4.77 10.47 -9.79
N PRO A 18 4.98 9.78 -10.92
CA PRO A 18 4.27 8.55 -11.18
C PRO A 18 4.63 7.53 -10.09
N ILE A 19 3.62 7.05 -9.36
CA ILE A 19 3.81 5.95 -8.40
C ILE A 19 3.59 4.65 -9.13
N VAL A 20 4.59 3.76 -9.09
CA VAL A 20 4.53 2.44 -9.71
C VAL A 20 4.67 1.38 -8.63
N PHE A 21 3.65 0.55 -8.52
CA PHE A 21 3.70 -0.65 -7.68
C PHE A 21 4.10 -1.85 -8.52
N THR A 22 5.12 -2.57 -8.08
CA THR A 22 5.58 -3.80 -8.71
C THR A 22 5.34 -4.97 -7.77
N PHE A 23 4.39 -5.84 -8.12
CA PHE A 23 4.12 -7.10 -7.45
C PHE A 23 4.75 -8.23 -8.24
N ASP A 24 5.80 -8.86 -7.72
CA ASP A 24 6.48 -10.01 -8.36
C ASP A 24 6.69 -9.82 -9.88
N ARG A 25 7.21 -8.63 -10.27
CA ARG A 25 7.46 -8.17 -11.65
C ARG A 25 6.25 -7.60 -12.42
N THR A 26 5.03 -7.71 -11.90
CA THR A 26 3.86 -7.06 -12.50
C THR A 26 3.76 -5.62 -12.02
N LYS A 27 3.84 -4.67 -12.96
CA LYS A 27 3.79 -3.24 -12.67
C LYS A 27 2.37 -2.69 -12.78
N ILE A 28 2.02 -1.81 -11.85
CA ILE A 28 0.79 -1.03 -11.84
C ILE A 28 1.17 0.42 -11.58
N GLU A 29 0.98 1.26 -12.57
CA GLU A 29 1.18 2.70 -12.44
C GLU A 29 -0.12 3.34 -11.96
N LEU A 30 -0.04 4.14 -10.90
CA LEU A 30 -1.18 4.87 -10.37
C LEU A 30 -1.37 6.17 -11.13
N LYS A 31 -2.61 6.40 -11.60
CA LYS A 31 -3.01 7.71 -12.09
C LYS A 31 -3.09 8.69 -10.91
N PRO A 32 -2.87 10.00 -11.13
CA PRO A 32 -2.98 11.02 -10.07
C PRO A 32 -4.31 11.03 -9.32
N THR A 33 -5.40 10.56 -9.94
CA THR A 33 -6.74 10.49 -9.34
C THR A 33 -7.00 9.25 -8.49
N GLN A 34 -6.10 8.26 -8.51
CA GLN A 34 -6.27 6.96 -7.84
C GLN A 34 -5.59 6.90 -6.47
N TRP A 35 -4.91 7.96 -6.07
CA TRP A 35 -4.25 8.05 -4.78
C TRP A 35 -4.32 9.47 -4.23
N ARG A 36 -4.00 9.60 -2.95
CA ARG A 36 -3.74 10.88 -2.29
C ARG A 36 -2.62 10.71 -1.28
N SER A 37 -1.90 11.79 -1.00
CA SER A 37 -1.03 11.85 0.17
C SER A 37 -1.88 11.65 1.42
N GLY A 38 -1.42 10.78 2.31
CA GLY A 38 -2.04 10.58 3.61
C GLY A 38 -1.72 11.72 4.57
N THR A 39 -2.34 11.69 5.73
CA THR A 39 -2.27 12.77 6.71
C THR A 39 -1.11 12.52 7.69
N ALA A 40 -0.17 13.45 7.79
CA ALA A 40 0.90 13.42 8.78
C ALA A 40 0.32 13.69 10.18
N THR A 41 -0.11 12.63 10.89
CA THR A 41 -0.82 12.77 12.18
C THR A 41 0.09 12.72 13.41
N SER A 42 1.41 12.62 13.28
CA SER A 42 2.31 12.72 14.43
C SER A 42 3.74 13.15 14.06
N LYS A 43 4.49 13.64 15.06
CA LYS A 43 5.87 14.19 14.96
C LYS A 43 6.93 13.25 14.37
N ASN A 44 6.61 11.99 14.10
CA ASN A 44 7.47 11.05 13.39
C ASN A 44 6.95 10.91 11.96
N HIS A 45 7.54 11.71 11.07
CA HIS A 45 7.16 11.85 9.67
C HIS A 45 7.53 10.59 8.87
N ALA A 46 6.69 9.57 8.92
CA ALA A 46 6.60 8.61 7.83
C ALA A 46 5.44 9.06 6.94
N GLU A 47 5.77 9.56 5.76
CA GLU A 47 4.77 10.02 4.82
C GLU A 47 4.02 8.84 4.23
N THR A 48 2.71 9.01 4.08
CA THR A 48 1.82 7.94 3.62
C THR A 48 1.24 8.22 2.25
N LEU A 49 1.05 7.15 1.49
CA LEU A 49 0.24 7.15 0.29
C LEU A 49 -1.00 6.29 0.52
N THR A 50 -2.17 6.86 0.25
CA THR A 50 -3.46 6.16 0.33
C THR A 50 -4.04 5.95 -1.08
N ILE A 51 -4.33 4.70 -1.44
CA ILE A 51 -5.10 4.37 -2.66
C ILE A 51 -6.59 4.64 -2.41
N THR A 52 -7.23 5.45 -3.27
CA THR A 52 -8.63 5.90 -3.13
C THR A 52 -9.57 5.21 -4.10
N ASP A 53 -9.06 4.58 -5.15
CA ASP A 53 -9.85 3.84 -6.13
C ASP A 53 -10.27 2.48 -5.56
N PRO A 54 -11.58 2.21 -5.37
CA PRO A 54 -12.05 1.00 -4.67
C PRO A 54 -11.84 -0.27 -5.48
N VAL A 55 -11.77 -0.20 -6.81
CA VAL A 55 -11.50 -1.36 -7.67
C VAL A 55 -10.02 -1.72 -7.57
N LEU A 56 -9.16 -0.70 -7.68
CA LEU A 56 -7.73 -0.83 -7.52
C LEU A 56 -7.33 -1.34 -6.13
N SER A 57 -7.94 -0.81 -5.07
CA SER A 57 -7.68 -1.26 -3.69
C SER A 57 -8.01 -2.75 -3.49
N ARG A 58 -9.08 -3.27 -4.14
CA ARG A 58 -9.42 -4.70 -4.09
C ARG A 58 -8.43 -5.56 -4.86
N ASP A 59 -8.00 -5.10 -6.04
CA ASP A 59 -6.99 -5.78 -6.83
C ASP A 59 -5.65 -5.84 -6.08
N PHE A 60 -5.21 -4.71 -5.52
CA PHE A 60 -4.01 -4.64 -4.68
C PHE A 60 -4.07 -5.57 -3.49
N PHE A 61 -5.20 -5.61 -2.78
CA PHE A 61 -5.37 -6.52 -1.65
C PHE A 61 -5.21 -7.99 -2.08
N SER A 62 -5.76 -8.35 -3.24
CA SER A 62 -5.61 -9.69 -3.80
C SER A 62 -4.16 -10.01 -4.17
N ARG A 63 -3.44 -9.03 -4.72
CA ARG A 63 -2.01 -9.15 -5.06
C ARG A 63 -1.11 -9.21 -3.82
N ILE A 64 -1.42 -8.46 -2.77
CA ILE A 64 -0.70 -8.54 -1.49
C ILE A 64 -0.81 -9.94 -0.91
N LYS A 65 -2.00 -10.54 -0.96
CA LYS A 65 -2.23 -11.90 -0.46
C LYS A 65 -1.47 -12.97 -1.24
N ALA A 66 -1.38 -12.82 -2.56
CA ALA A 66 -0.74 -13.80 -3.44
C ALA A 66 0.76 -13.57 -3.62
N GLY A 67 1.23 -12.33 -3.44
CA GLY A 67 2.56 -11.91 -3.81
C GLY A 67 3.62 -12.20 -2.76
N ARG A 68 4.89 -12.22 -3.19
CA ARG A 68 6.05 -12.37 -2.30
C ARG A 68 6.69 -11.03 -1.96
N TRP A 69 6.80 -10.15 -2.96
CA TRP A 69 7.44 -8.85 -2.82
C TRP A 69 6.56 -7.75 -3.41
N LEU A 70 6.61 -6.59 -2.77
CA LEU A 70 6.07 -5.34 -3.29
C LEU A 70 7.20 -4.33 -3.38
N THR A 71 7.42 -3.75 -4.56
CA THR A 71 8.27 -2.57 -4.73
C THR A 71 7.41 -1.38 -5.10
N VAL A 72 7.59 -0.26 -4.40
CA VAL A 72 6.92 1.02 -4.67
C VAL A 72 7.98 1.97 -5.21
N SER A 73 7.88 2.30 -6.48
CA SER A 73 8.76 3.27 -7.15
C SER A 73 8.09 4.63 -7.20
N TYR A 74 8.82 5.67 -6.82
CA TYR A 74 8.38 7.06 -6.84
C TYR A 74 9.58 7.98 -7.11
N LYS A 75 9.35 9.30 -7.28
CA LYS A 75 10.41 10.26 -7.67
C LYS A 75 11.64 10.27 -6.75
N GLY A 76 11.48 9.90 -5.47
CA GLY A 76 12.52 9.86 -4.46
C GLY A 76 13.27 8.52 -4.34
N GLY A 77 12.83 7.46 -5.02
CA GLY A 77 13.47 6.15 -4.98
C GLY A 77 12.49 4.98 -5.00
N ASP A 78 13.01 3.81 -4.61
CA ASP A 78 12.27 2.56 -4.54
C ASP A 78 12.21 2.05 -3.10
N ALA A 79 11.01 1.74 -2.60
CA ALA A 79 10.80 1.05 -1.34
C ALA A 79 10.35 -0.39 -1.58
N THR A 80 11.06 -1.39 -1.02
CA THR A 80 10.73 -2.81 -1.22
C THR A 80 10.34 -3.49 0.09
N PHE A 81 9.21 -4.21 0.05
CA PHE A 81 8.57 -4.84 1.19
C PHE A 81 8.39 -6.34 0.95
N SER A 82 8.69 -7.15 1.96
CA SER A 82 8.33 -8.57 1.98
C SER A 82 6.86 -8.72 2.36
N LEU A 83 6.08 -9.38 1.49
CA LEU A 83 4.65 -9.59 1.72
C LEU A 83 4.34 -10.84 2.55
N ARG A 84 5.33 -11.72 2.76
CA ARG A 84 5.15 -12.96 3.55
C ARG A 84 4.60 -12.71 4.96
N GLY A 85 5.07 -11.66 5.62
CA GLY A 85 4.57 -11.27 6.96
C GLY A 85 3.22 -10.55 6.91
N ALA A 86 2.98 -9.75 5.86
CA ALA A 86 1.73 -9.02 5.67
C ALA A 86 0.55 -9.97 5.46
N THR A 87 0.72 -11.05 4.69
CA THR A 87 -0.32 -12.07 4.48
C THR A 87 -0.73 -12.74 5.79
N GLY A 88 0.23 -13.08 6.65
CA GLY A 88 -0.06 -13.67 7.97
C GLY A 88 -0.88 -12.72 8.87
N SER A 89 -0.47 -11.45 8.95
CA SER A 89 -1.18 -10.43 9.72
C SER A 89 -2.59 -10.15 9.16
N LEU A 90 -2.74 -10.10 7.83
CA LEU A 90 -4.04 -9.92 7.17
C LEU A 90 -4.99 -11.09 7.43
N SER A 91 -4.48 -12.33 7.36
CA SER A 91 -5.27 -13.52 7.69
C SER A 91 -5.75 -13.50 9.14
N ALA A 92 -4.92 -13.06 10.08
CA ALA A 92 -5.30 -12.93 11.49
C ALA A 92 -6.40 -11.88 11.72
N ILE A 93 -6.31 -10.71 11.06
CA ILE A 93 -7.32 -9.65 11.12
C ILE A 93 -8.65 -10.12 10.51
N GLU A 94 -8.62 -10.79 9.36
CA GLU A 94 -9.82 -11.34 8.73
C GLU A 94 -10.49 -12.40 9.59
N THR A 95 -9.70 -13.26 10.24
CA THR A 95 -10.19 -14.29 11.17
C THR A 95 -10.88 -13.67 12.37
N HIS A 96 -10.26 -12.66 13.00
CA HIS A 96 -10.85 -11.95 14.13
C HIS A 96 -12.15 -11.21 13.76
N ARG A 97 -12.22 -10.64 12.55
CA ARG A 97 -13.41 -9.94 12.06
C ARG A 97 -14.59 -10.89 11.80
N ARG A 98 -14.33 -12.13 11.36
CA ARG A 98 -15.39 -13.15 11.20
C ARG A 98 -15.93 -13.61 12.56
N ASN A 99 -15.06 -13.80 13.54
CA ASN A 99 -15.47 -14.24 14.88
C ASN A 99 -16.29 -13.20 15.66
N ARG A 100 -16.17 -11.90 15.37
CA ARG A 100 -17.04 -10.86 15.96
C ARG A 100 -18.41 -10.71 15.28
N LYS A 101 -18.66 -11.42 14.18
CA LYS A 101 -19.95 -11.39 13.46
C LYS A 101 -20.81 -12.63 13.72
N GLN A 102 -20.34 -13.55 14.55
CA GLN A 102 -21.11 -14.65 15.14
C GLN A 102 -21.53 -14.26 16.55
#